data_AF-A0A7R9W2G8-F1
#
_entry.id   AF-A0A7R9W2G8-F1
#
_cell.length_a   1.000
_cell.length_b   1.000
_cell.length_c   1.000
_cell.angle_alpha   90.00
_cell.angle_beta   90.00
_cell.angle_gamma   90.00
#
_symmetry.space_group_name_H-M   'P 1'
#
loop_
_entity.id
_entity.type
_entity.pdbx_description
1 polymer ?
#
loop_
_entity_poly.entity_id
_entity_poly.type
_entity_poly.pdbx_seq_one_letter_code
_entity_poly.pdbx_strand_id
1 'polypeptide(L)'
;VFVSACYSRAAGEAFIEAGARHVLCCQQDEPLMDVATVEFCRSFYCALSCGKTVKRSFELGVEALRLSPMVPNAEEEVGKFVLLPEDQDHNEPVFYTELRCRRRDLGA
;
A
#
# COMPACT_ATOMS: atom_id res chain seq x y z
N VAL A 1 9.30 -0.15 -4.02
CA VAL A 1 9.71 -1.15 -3.01
C VAL A 1 8.68 -1.16 -1.88
N PHE A 2 8.44 -2.28 -1.22
CA PHE A 2 7.66 -2.33 0.02
C PHE A 2 8.47 -3.06 1.10
N VAL A 3 8.74 -2.38 2.21
CA VAL A 3 9.43 -2.91 3.39
C VAL A 3 8.42 -3.17 4.50
N SER A 4 7.80 -4.35 4.45
CA SER A 4 6.79 -4.79 5.41
C SER A 4 7.42 -5.35 6.69
N ALA A 5 7.96 -4.47 7.52
CA ALA A 5 8.55 -4.81 8.80
C ALA A 5 8.29 -3.68 9.81
N CYS A 6 8.19 -4.00 11.10
CA CYS A 6 8.12 -2.98 12.14
C CYS A 6 9.34 -2.07 12.05
N TYR A 7 9.13 -0.78 12.31
CA TYR A 7 10.21 0.19 12.40
C TYR A 7 11.05 0.33 11.12
N SER A 8 10.40 0.19 9.96
CA SER A 8 11.08 0.11 8.67
C SER A 8 11.27 1.45 7.96
N ARG A 9 10.92 2.58 8.58
CA ARG A 9 11.06 3.91 7.96
C ARG A 9 12.52 4.21 7.57
N ALA A 10 13.47 3.98 8.46
CA ALA A 10 14.90 4.18 8.15
C ALA A 10 15.37 3.33 6.96
N ALA A 11 14.91 2.08 6.86
CA ALA A 11 15.17 1.24 5.69
C ALA A 11 14.48 1.79 4.44
N GLY A 12 13.27 2.32 4.58
CA GLY A 12 12.52 2.96 3.52
C GLY A 12 13.24 4.17 2.94
N GLU A 13 13.74 5.06 3.80
CA GLU A 13 14.56 6.23 3.45
C GLU A 13 15.83 5.81 2.72
N ALA A 14 16.53 4.76 3.18
CA ALA A 14 17.70 4.22 2.50
C ALA A 14 17.39 3.72 1.07
N PHE A 15 16.21 3.14 0.83
CA PHE A 15 15.78 2.78 -0.53
C PHE A 15 15.52 4.01 -1.41
N ILE A 16 14.97 5.09 -0.85
CA ILE A 16 14.80 6.36 -1.57
C ILE A 16 16.17 6.93 -1.97
N GLU A 17 17.12 6.97 -1.03
CA GLU A 17 18.50 7.43 -1.29
C GLU A 17 19.21 6.58 -2.35
N ALA A 18 18.94 5.27 -2.38
CA ALA A 18 19.43 4.35 -3.41
C ALA A 18 18.73 4.50 -4.78
N GLY A 19 17.74 5.38 -4.90
CA GLY A 19 17.08 5.71 -6.16
C GLY A 19 15.73 5.02 -6.40
N ALA A 20 15.14 4.36 -5.39
CA ALA A 20 13.77 3.87 -5.51
C ALA A 20 12.79 5.05 -5.60
N ARG A 21 11.93 5.07 -6.63
CA ARG A 21 10.94 6.15 -6.81
C ARG A 21 9.82 6.15 -5.78
N HIS A 22 9.39 4.97 -5.37
CA HIS A 22 8.26 4.78 -4.46
C HIS A 22 8.61 3.70 -3.45
N VAL A 23 8.51 4.02 -2.17
CA VAL A 23 8.78 3.08 -1.09
C VAL A 23 7.62 3.11 -0.10
N LEU A 24 6.98 1.96 0.09
CA LEU A 24 6.06 1.76 1.19
C LEU A 24 6.85 1.18 2.37
N CYS A 25 6.65 1.71 3.56
CA CYS A 25 7.26 1.23 4.80
C CYS A 25 6.32 1.47 5.98
N CYS A 26 6.79 1.20 7.19
CA CYS A 26 6.03 1.34 8.42
C CYS A 26 6.73 2.33 9.37
N GLN A 27 5.96 2.99 10.23
CA GLN A 27 6.48 3.98 11.18
C GLN A 27 7.56 3.41 12.11
N GLN A 28 8.45 4.30 12.59
CA GLN A 28 9.65 3.96 13.34
C GLN A 28 9.40 3.66 14.84
N ASP A 29 8.25 4.06 15.37
CA ASP A 29 8.02 4.07 16.82
C ASP A 29 6.93 3.09 17.29
N GLU A 30 6.16 2.50 16.37
CA GLU A 30 5.03 1.65 16.72
C GLU A 30 5.11 0.24 16.09
N PRO A 31 4.82 -0.83 16.87
CA PRO A 31 4.71 -2.17 16.32
C PRO A 31 3.47 -2.29 15.42
N LEU A 32 3.62 -2.99 14.31
CA LEU A 32 2.55 -3.22 13.34
C LEU A 32 1.89 -4.56 13.59
N MET A 33 0.55 -4.63 13.51
CA MET A 33 -0.15 -5.89 13.63
C MET A 33 -0.02 -6.73 12.35
N ASP A 34 0.30 -8.02 12.50
CA ASP A 34 0.39 -8.96 11.38
C ASP A 34 -0.93 -9.05 10.60
N VAL A 35 -2.06 -9.09 11.31
CA VAL A 35 -3.40 -9.13 10.67
C VAL A 35 -3.68 -7.88 9.85
N ALA A 36 -3.28 -6.69 10.35
CA ALA A 36 -3.39 -5.45 9.59
C ALA A 36 -2.51 -5.51 8.35
N THR A 37 -1.26 -5.95 8.50
CA THR A 37 -0.33 -6.11 7.38
C THR A 37 -0.89 -7.00 6.28
N VAL A 38 -1.47 -8.16 6.64
CA VAL A 38 -2.07 -9.09 5.69
C VAL A 38 -3.26 -8.46 4.97
N GLU A 39 -4.18 -7.82 5.69
CA GLU A 39 -5.35 -7.15 5.09
C GLU A 39 -4.95 -6.02 4.13
N PHE A 40 -4.02 -5.17 4.57
CA PHE A 40 -3.45 -4.12 3.74
C PHE A 40 -2.82 -4.71 2.47
N CYS A 41 -1.95 -5.71 2.60
CA CYS A 41 -1.24 -6.34 1.48
C CYS A 41 -2.20 -6.92 0.45
N ARG A 42 -3.26 -7.60 0.89
CA ARG A 42 -4.25 -8.22 -0.01
C ARG A 42 -4.91 -7.17 -0.89
N SER A 43 -5.38 -6.07 -0.30
CA SER A 43 -6.00 -4.98 -1.05
C SER A 43 -4.98 -4.24 -1.93
N PHE A 44 -3.83 -3.86 -1.36
CA PHE A 44 -2.77 -3.12 -2.04
C PHE A 44 -2.24 -3.85 -3.29
N TYR A 45 -1.80 -5.10 -3.14
CA TYR A 45 -1.27 -5.87 -4.27
C TYR A 45 -2.35 -6.24 -5.28
N CYS A 46 -3.59 -6.49 -4.85
CA CYS A 46 -4.72 -6.70 -5.76
C CYS A 46 -4.95 -5.45 -6.63
N ALA A 47 -5.00 -4.25 -6.01
CA ALA A 47 -5.16 -2.99 -6.73
C ALA A 47 -4.03 -2.74 -7.73
N LEU A 48 -2.77 -2.95 -7.33
CA LEU A 48 -1.62 -2.86 -8.23
C LEU A 48 -1.78 -3.83 -9.41
N SER A 49 -2.15 -5.08 -9.14
CA SER A 49 -2.36 -6.10 -10.19
C SER A 49 -3.51 -5.77 -11.15
N CYS A 50 -4.43 -4.91 -10.73
CA CYS A 50 -5.51 -4.37 -11.57
C CYS A 50 -5.11 -3.10 -12.35
N GLY A 51 -3.82 -2.76 -12.37
CA GLY A 51 -3.29 -1.59 -13.08
C GLY A 51 -3.59 -0.26 -12.39
N LYS A 52 -3.91 -0.27 -11.08
CA LYS A 52 -4.01 0.97 -10.31
C LYS A 52 -2.62 1.56 -10.04
N THR A 53 -2.57 2.87 -9.85
CA THR A 53 -1.34 3.57 -9.47
C THR A 53 -0.89 3.16 -8.06
N VAL A 54 0.37 3.42 -7.71
CA VAL A 54 0.88 3.21 -6.34
C VAL A 54 0.02 3.97 -5.33
N LYS A 55 -0.26 5.26 -5.59
CA LYS A 55 -1.10 6.10 -4.73
C LYS A 55 -2.48 5.47 -4.50
N ARG A 56 -3.18 5.12 -5.59
CA ARG A 56 -4.54 4.58 -5.48
C ARG A 56 -4.56 3.22 -4.79
N SER A 57 -3.53 2.40 -5.03
CA SER A 57 -3.41 1.09 -4.39
C SER A 57 -3.16 1.24 -2.89
N PHE A 58 -2.33 2.19 -2.48
CA PHE A 58 -2.09 2.52 -1.07
C PHE A 58 -3.36 2.97 -0.37
N GLU A 59 -4.11 3.90 -0.98
CA GLU A 59 -5.42 4.36 -0.47
C GLU A 59 -6.41 3.20 -0.27
N LEU A 60 -6.48 2.27 -1.24
CA LEU A 60 -7.34 1.09 -1.14
C LEU A 60 -6.87 0.10 -0.07
N GLY A 61 -5.56 0.00 0.16
CA GLY A 61 -4.99 -0.77 1.28
C GLY A 61 -5.41 -0.19 2.63
N VAL A 62 -5.30 1.13 2.77
CA VAL A 62 -5.75 1.88 3.95
C VAL A 62 -7.26 1.75 4.17
N GLU A 63 -8.06 1.87 3.11
CA GLU A 63 -9.52 1.72 3.19
C GLU A 63 -9.92 0.31 3.62
N ALA A 64 -9.23 -0.72 3.11
CA ALA A 64 -9.47 -2.11 3.52
C ALA A 64 -9.19 -2.35 5.01
N LEU A 65 -8.14 -1.73 5.56
CA LEU A 65 -7.86 -1.77 7.00
C LEU A 65 -8.99 -1.16 7.82
N ARG A 66 -9.42 0.07 7.47
CA ARG A 66 -10.50 0.78 8.17
C ARG A 66 -11.81 -0.01 8.24
N LEU A 67 -12.09 -0.77 7.19
CA LEU A 67 -13.31 -1.56 7.07
C LEU A 67 -13.17 -2.99 7.62
N SER A 68 -11.96 -3.41 7.99
CA SER A 68 -11.71 -4.79 8.39
C SER A 68 -12.20 -5.05 9.82
N PRO A 69 -13.14 -5.99 10.03
CA PRO A 69 -13.55 -6.39 11.37
C PRO A 69 -12.46 -7.17 12.13
N MET A 70 -11.40 -7.59 11.43
CA MET A 70 -10.30 -8.38 11.99
C MET A 70 -9.19 -7.51 12.60
N VAL A 71 -9.23 -6.20 12.32
CA VAL A 71 -8.23 -5.24 12.79
C VAL A 71 -8.87 -4.37 13.88
N PRO A 72 -8.63 -4.66 15.18
CA PRO A 72 -9.05 -3.76 16.24
C PRO A 72 -8.30 -2.43 16.10
N ASN A 73 -8.92 -1.33 16.54
CA ASN A 73 -8.35 0.02 16.45
C ASN A 73 -7.78 0.36 15.06
N ALA A 74 -8.52 0.04 13.99
CA ALA A 74 -8.04 0.18 12.61
C ALA A 74 -7.43 1.55 12.28
N GLU A 75 -7.92 2.64 12.90
CA GLU A 75 -7.38 3.98 12.65
C GLU A 75 -5.95 4.17 13.18
N GLU A 76 -5.59 3.50 14.28
CA GLU A 76 -4.22 3.46 14.80
C GLU A 76 -3.31 2.68 13.84
N GLU A 77 -3.76 1.50 13.38
CA GLU A 77 -2.98 0.66 12.45
C GLU A 77 -2.76 1.31 11.09
N VAL A 78 -3.76 2.03 10.57
CA VAL A 78 -3.66 2.77 9.31
C VAL A 78 -2.56 3.82 9.36
N GLY A 79 -2.46 4.55 10.47
CA GLY A 79 -1.44 5.59 10.65
C GLY A 79 -0.01 5.07 10.54
N LYS A 80 0.19 3.77 10.75
CA LYS A 80 1.53 3.14 10.75
C LYS A 80 2.11 2.94 9.35
N PHE A 81 1.30 2.92 8.30
CA PHE A 81 1.78 2.73 6.93
C PHE A 81 2.20 4.08 6.31
N VAL A 82 3.42 4.14 5.76
CA VAL A 82 4.01 5.36 5.21
C VAL A 82 4.41 5.14 3.76
N LEU A 83 3.96 6.02 2.87
CA LEU A 83 4.37 6.03 1.47
C LEU A 83 5.38 7.15 1.25
N LEU A 84 6.61 6.78 0.91
CA LEU A 84 7.73 7.67 0.65
C LEU A 84 8.03 7.79 -0.86
N PRO A 85 8.49 8.97 -1.31
CA PRO A 85 8.60 10.22 -0.56
C PRO A 85 7.23 10.89 -0.38
N GLU A 86 6.92 11.39 0.82
CA GLU A 86 5.57 11.90 1.17
C GLU A 86 5.08 13.04 0.24
N ASP A 87 6.02 13.84 -0.28
CA ASP A 87 5.74 15.01 -1.13
C ASP A 87 5.87 14.73 -2.64
N GLN A 88 6.02 13.47 -3.07
CA GLN A 88 6.17 13.12 -4.48
C GLN A 88 4.91 12.51 -5.11
N ASP A 89 4.87 12.56 -6.45
CA ASP A 89 3.79 11.95 -7.19
C ASP A 89 3.93 10.42 -7.24
N HIS A 90 2.92 9.72 -6.71
CA HIS A 90 2.79 8.28 -6.71
C HIS A 90 1.75 7.77 -7.73
N ASN A 91 1.34 8.60 -8.70
CA ASN A 91 0.37 8.26 -9.74
C ASN A 91 0.94 7.42 -10.89
N GLU A 92 1.87 6.52 -10.60
CA GLU A 92 2.44 5.59 -11.57
C GLU A 92 1.89 4.17 -11.36
N PRO A 93 1.41 3.45 -12.40
CA PRO A 93 1.12 2.03 -12.32
C PRO A 93 2.42 1.21 -12.23
N VAL A 94 2.46 0.20 -11.37
CA VAL A 94 3.65 -0.66 -11.20
C VAL A 94 3.69 -1.81 -12.20
N PHE A 95 2.53 -2.44 -12.42
CA PHE A 95 2.42 -3.55 -13.34
C PHE A 95 1.78 -3.05 -14.64
N TYR A 96 2.50 -3.20 -15.76
CA TYR A 96 1.92 -3.02 -17.08
C TYR A 96 0.95 -4.17 -17.33
N THR A 97 -0.32 -3.97 -17.00
CA THR A 97 -1.36 -4.94 -17.32
C THR A 97 -1.68 -4.81 -18.82
N GLU A 98 -1.03 -5.61 -19.66
CA GLU A 98 -1.56 -5.91 -21.00
C GLU A 98 -2.92 -6.63 -20.93
N LEU A 99 -3.27 -7.13 -19.74
CA LEU A 99 -4.59 -7.60 -19.42
C LEU A 99 -5.54 -6.39 -19.31
N ARG A 100 -6.11 -6.00 -20.46
CA ARG A 100 -7.39 -5.30 -20.50
C ARG A 100 -8.33 -6.09 -19.59
N CYS A 101 -8.60 -5.58 -18.40
CA CYS A 101 -9.73 -6.03 -17.60
C CYS A 101 -10.94 -5.79 -18.52
N ARG A 102 -11.39 -6.84 -19.22
CA ARG A 102 -12.60 -6.77 -20.03
C ARG A 102 -13.66 -6.32 -19.05
N ARG A 103 -14.15 -5.08 -19.22
CA ARG A 103 -15.40 -4.68 -18.60
C ARG A 103 -16.36 -5.80 -18.95
N ARG A 104 -16.81 -6.56 -17.94
CA ARG A 104 -18.09 -7.21 -18.07
C ARG A 104 -19.06 -6.06 -18.06
N ASP A 105 -19.34 -5.56 -19.26
CA ASP A 105 -20.55 -4.80 -19.52
C ASP A 105 -21.69 -5.74 -19.10
N LEU A 106 -22.10 -5.61 -17.84
CA LEU A 106 -23.35 -6.15 -17.34
C LEU A 106 -24.42 -5.31 -18.03
N GLY A 107 -24.76 -5.71 -19.25
CA GLY A 107 -26.00 -5.34 -19.88
C GLY A 107 -27.15 -5.91 -19.06
N ALA A 108 -27.95 -5.01 -18.51
CA ALA A 108 -29.33 -5.21 -18.15
C ALA A 108 -30.11 -4.02 -18.71
#